data_AF-A0A951P8S9-F1
#
_entry.id   AF-A0A951P8S9-F1
#
_cell.length_a   1.000
_cell.length_b   1.000
_cell.length_c   1.000
_cell.angle_alpha   90.00
_cell.angle_beta   90.00
_cell.angle_gamma   90.00
#
_symmetry.space_group_name_H-M   'P 1'
#
loop_
_entity.id
_entity.type
_entity.pdbx_description
1 polymer ?
#
loop_
_entity_poly.entity_id
_entity_poly.type
_entity_poly.pdbx_seq_one_letter_code
_entity_poly.pdbx_strand_id
1 'polypeptide(L)'
;MTLAAIFVIAVEANAMAQGEARWEYQGVASTGEKVYLNLDSIQADARGGGYFFTYQIGQDRPFSFTPCDGRFQVVKADGVTFEPMLEPQSEATRKMLRRVCTYHLSQ
;
A
#
# COMPACT_ATOMS: atom_id res chain seq x y z
N MET A 1 28.10 54.23 -18.55
CA MET A 1 27.08 53.83 -17.56
C MET A 1 26.81 52.35 -17.80
N THR A 2 27.29 51.50 -16.90
CA THR A 2 27.34 50.04 -17.08
C THR A 2 26.05 49.41 -16.55
N LEU A 3 25.36 48.61 -17.38
CA LEU A 3 24.19 47.82 -16.98
C LEU A 3 24.59 46.71 -16.00
N ALA A 4 23.93 46.64 -14.84
CA ALA A 4 23.99 45.48 -13.96
C ALA A 4 22.87 44.50 -14.36
N ALA A 5 23.25 43.32 -14.85
CA ALA A 5 22.32 42.24 -15.15
C ALA A 5 21.89 41.56 -13.84
N ILE A 6 20.58 41.53 -13.57
CA ILE A 6 19.98 40.75 -12.49
C ILE A 6 19.95 39.29 -12.93
N PHE A 7 20.79 38.45 -12.32
CA PHE A 7 20.66 37.01 -12.43
C PHE A 7 19.54 36.54 -11.49
N VAL A 8 18.36 36.27 -12.05
CA VAL A 8 17.33 35.50 -11.34
C VAL A 8 17.73 34.04 -11.43
N ILE A 9 18.30 33.51 -10.35
CA ILE A 9 18.50 32.07 -10.21
C ILE A 9 17.13 31.49 -9.87
N ALA A 10 16.43 30.98 -10.89
CA ALA A 10 15.29 30.11 -10.66
C ALA A 10 15.83 28.86 -9.94
N VAL A 11 15.63 28.79 -8.63
CA VAL A 11 15.81 27.54 -7.90
C VAL A 11 14.70 26.62 -8.38
N GLU A 12 15.04 25.74 -9.32
CA GLU A 12 14.18 24.65 -9.73
C GLU A 12 13.86 23.84 -8.48
N ALA A 13 12.60 23.96 -8.03
CA ALA A 13 12.07 23.08 -7.02
C ALA A 13 12.17 21.67 -7.61
N ASN A 14 13.15 20.90 -7.12
CA ASN A 14 13.17 19.45 -7.26
C ASN A 14 11.96 18.88 -6.51
N ALA A 15 10.77 19.07 -7.07
CA ALA A 15 9.63 18.24 -6.80
C ALA A 15 9.99 16.89 -7.40
N MET A 16 10.67 16.06 -6.60
CA MET A 16 10.76 14.64 -6.87
C MET A 16 9.34 14.18 -7.15
N ALA A 17 9.06 13.80 -8.39
CA ALA A 17 7.86 13.08 -8.76
C ALA A 17 7.90 11.74 -8.01
N GLN A 18 7.46 11.76 -6.75
CA GLN A 18 7.06 10.56 -6.06
C GLN A 18 5.84 10.08 -6.83
N GLY A 19 6.02 9.03 -7.64
CA GLY A 19 4.95 8.46 -8.45
C GLY A 19 3.72 8.25 -7.57
N GLU A 20 2.56 8.68 -8.05
CA GLU A 20 1.31 8.47 -7.33
C GLU A 20 1.17 6.98 -7.01
N ALA A 21 0.96 6.66 -5.74
CA ALA A 21 0.80 5.27 -5.31
C ALA A 21 -0.29 4.58 -6.14
N ARG A 22 0.01 3.38 -6.65
CA ARG A 22 -0.89 2.65 -7.54
C ARG A 22 -1.96 1.90 -6.75
N TRP A 23 -3.09 2.58 -6.52
CA TRP A 23 -4.25 2.03 -5.80
C TRP A 23 -5.19 1.23 -6.73
N GLU A 24 -5.37 -0.05 -6.45
CA GLU A 24 -6.26 -0.96 -7.20
C GLU A 24 -7.53 -1.24 -6.39
N TYR A 25 -8.71 -0.99 -6.99
CA TYR A 25 -10.01 -1.24 -6.34
C TYR A 25 -10.30 -2.74 -6.20
N GLN A 26 -10.60 -3.16 -4.96
CA GLN A 26 -10.83 -4.57 -4.63
C GLN A 26 -12.32 -4.89 -4.44
N GLY A 27 -13.16 -3.91 -4.12
CA GLY A 27 -14.60 -4.13 -3.92
C GLY A 27 -15.14 -3.37 -2.72
N VAL A 28 -16.27 -3.85 -2.19
CA VAL A 28 -16.91 -3.31 -0.99
C VAL A 28 -16.83 -4.34 0.14
N ALA A 29 -16.38 -3.91 1.32
CA ALA A 29 -16.32 -4.73 2.51
C ALA A 29 -17.72 -4.99 3.10
N SER A 30 -17.81 -5.90 4.07
CA SER A 30 -19.07 -6.17 4.80
C SER A 30 -19.57 -4.95 5.58
N THR A 31 -18.70 -3.98 5.90
CA THR A 31 -19.04 -2.69 6.52
C THR A 31 -19.70 -1.71 5.54
N GLY A 32 -19.71 -1.99 4.23
CA GLY A 32 -20.15 -1.07 3.19
C GLY A 32 -19.03 -0.15 2.67
N GLU A 33 -17.81 -0.26 3.22
CA GLU A 33 -16.68 0.58 2.84
C GLU A 33 -15.95 0.03 1.60
N LYS A 34 -15.44 0.94 0.77
CA LYS A 34 -14.62 0.54 -0.38
C LYS A 34 -13.24 0.10 0.08
N VAL A 35 -12.75 -0.98 -0.53
CA VAL A 35 -11.42 -1.54 -0.29
C VAL A 35 -10.53 -1.25 -1.50
N TYR A 36 -9.35 -0.69 -1.26
CA TYR A 36 -8.30 -0.45 -2.26
C TYR A 36 -6.97 -1.05 -1.80
N LEU A 37 -6.19 -1.60 -2.72
CA LEU A 37 -4.87 -2.15 -2.45
C LEU A 37 -3.80 -1.25 -3.07
N ASN A 38 -2.77 -0.86 -2.32
CA ASN A 38 -1.62 -0.20 -2.89
C ASN A 38 -0.66 -1.24 -3.49
N LEU A 39 -0.61 -1.35 -4.81
CA LEU A 39 0.23 -2.34 -5.50
C LEU A 39 1.73 -2.12 -5.28
N ASP A 40 2.15 -0.87 -5.05
CA ASP A 40 3.56 -0.52 -4.86
C ASP A 40 4.04 -0.83 -3.42
N SER A 41 3.11 -1.11 -2.52
CA SER A 41 3.40 -1.49 -1.13
C SER A 41 3.64 -2.99 -0.93
N ILE A 42 3.40 -3.81 -1.95
CA ILE A 42 3.51 -5.26 -1.85
C ILE A 42 4.98 -5.65 -1.80
N GLN A 43 5.41 -6.22 -0.68
CA GLN A 43 6.78 -6.62 -0.44
C GLN A 43 6.81 -8.03 0.14
N ALA A 44 7.66 -8.90 -0.43
CA ALA A 44 7.87 -10.23 0.12
C ALA A 44 8.53 -10.13 1.50
N ASP A 45 8.08 -10.95 2.44
CA ASP A 45 8.80 -11.16 3.69
C ASP A 45 10.18 -11.78 3.41
N ALA A 46 11.23 -11.18 3.97
CA ALA A 46 12.61 -11.62 3.75
C ALA A 46 12.86 -13.06 4.21
N ARG A 47 12.04 -13.60 5.11
CA ARG A 47 12.13 -14.99 5.60
C ARG A 47 11.30 -15.97 4.77
N GLY A 48 10.64 -15.51 3.70
CA GLY A 48 9.90 -16.36 2.77
C GLY A 48 8.54 -16.82 3.27
N GLY A 49 7.93 -16.11 4.22
CA GLY A 49 6.67 -16.53 4.86
C GLY A 49 5.40 -15.90 4.28
N GLY A 50 5.48 -14.95 3.37
CA GLY A 50 4.31 -14.21 2.87
C GLY A 50 4.65 -12.83 2.33
N TYR A 51 3.67 -11.93 2.39
CA TYR A 51 3.78 -10.56 1.87
C TYR A 51 3.29 -9.53 2.87
N PHE A 52 4.02 -8.44 2.95
CA PHE A 52 3.59 -7.18 3.52
C PHE A 52 2.90 -6.32 2.46
N PHE A 53 1.88 -5.57 2.86
CA PHE A 53 1.13 -4.69 1.97
C PHE A 53 0.35 -3.63 2.75
N THR A 54 0.00 -2.54 2.08
CA THR A 54 -0.90 -1.49 2.56
C THR A 54 -2.19 -1.54 1.76
N TYR A 55 -3.32 -1.49 2.47
CA TYR A 55 -4.63 -1.33 1.85
C TYR A 55 -5.37 -0.15 2.47
N GLN A 56 -6.43 0.30 1.81
CA GLN A 56 -7.35 1.30 2.32
C GLN A 56 -8.73 0.66 2.49
N ILE A 57 -9.36 0.85 3.64
CA ILE A 57 -10.77 0.55 3.88
C ILE A 57 -11.42 1.78 4.49
N GLY A 58 -12.41 2.36 3.82
CA GLY A 58 -12.95 3.66 4.22
C GLY A 58 -11.86 4.73 4.21
N GLN A 59 -11.55 5.30 5.38
CA GLN A 59 -10.45 6.27 5.58
C GLN A 59 -9.18 5.64 6.15
N ASP A 60 -9.24 4.40 6.60
CA ASP A 60 -8.12 3.74 7.27
C ASP A 60 -7.14 3.17 6.25
N ARG A 61 -5.84 3.29 6.55
CA ARG A 61 -4.74 2.78 5.70
C ARG A 61 -3.80 1.86 6.46
N PRO A 62 -4.27 0.68 6.90
CA PRO A 62 -3.46 -0.27 7.64
C PRO A 62 -2.30 -0.84 6.80
N PHE A 63 -1.18 -1.07 7.47
CA PHE A 63 -0.12 -1.95 6.99
C PHE A 63 -0.39 -3.36 7.50
N SER A 64 -0.17 -4.38 6.67
CA SER A 64 -0.64 -5.73 6.95
C SER A 64 0.29 -6.78 6.38
N PHE A 65 0.17 -7.99 6.91
CA PHE A 65 0.90 -9.17 6.47
C PHE A 65 -0.08 -10.30 6.14
N THR A 66 0.18 -11.05 5.06
CA THR A 66 -0.52 -12.29 4.75
C THR A 66 0.48 -13.40 4.43
N PRO A 67 0.33 -14.60 5.02
CA PRO A 67 1.11 -15.77 4.65
C PRO A 67 0.53 -16.53 3.44
N CYS A 68 -0.47 -15.95 2.76
CA CYS A 68 -1.12 -16.55 1.58
C CYS A 68 -1.87 -17.86 1.83
N ASP A 69 -2.30 -18.11 3.07
CA ASP A 69 -3.19 -19.22 3.46
C ASP A 69 -4.67 -18.82 3.56
N GLY A 70 -5.01 -17.61 3.09
CA GLY A 70 -6.35 -17.04 3.17
C GLY A 70 -6.55 -16.08 4.35
N ARG A 71 -5.59 -16.02 5.28
CA ARG A 71 -5.64 -15.15 6.46
C ARG A 71 -4.72 -13.95 6.34
N PHE A 72 -4.89 -12.97 7.22
CA PHE A 72 -4.02 -11.80 7.31
C PHE A 72 -4.01 -11.20 8.70
N GLN A 73 -3.04 -10.36 9.00
CA GLN A 73 -2.94 -9.62 10.25
C GLN A 73 -2.51 -8.18 9.99
N VAL A 74 -3.02 -7.25 10.80
CA VAL A 74 -2.68 -5.84 10.74
C VAL A 74 -1.46 -5.59 11.62
N VAL A 75 -0.48 -4.84 11.11
CA VAL A 75 0.68 -4.38 11.89
C VAL A 75 0.22 -3.24 12.78
N LYS A 76 0.54 -3.32 14.08
CA LYS A 76 0.18 -2.27 15.04
C LYS A 76 0.95 -0.98 14.75
N ALA A 77 0.52 0.10 15.38
CA ALA A 77 1.14 1.42 15.22
C ALA A 77 2.63 1.47 15.60
N ASP A 78 3.12 0.53 16.41
CA ASP A 78 4.55 0.42 16.75
C ASP A 78 5.41 -0.12 15.59
N GLY A 79 4.80 -0.64 14.52
CA GLY A 79 5.46 -1.17 13.33
C GLY A 79 6.16 -2.52 13.53
N VAL A 80 6.09 -3.11 14.74
CA VAL A 80 6.83 -4.33 15.10
C VAL A 80 5.90 -5.43 15.59
N THR A 81 4.80 -5.07 16.25
CA THR A 81 3.80 -6.03 16.71
C THR A 81 2.65 -6.15 15.74
N PHE A 82 1.91 -7.25 15.87
CA PHE A 82 0.79 -7.58 15.00
C PHE A 82 -0.47 -7.73 15.83
N GLU A 83 -1.59 -7.31 15.26
CA GLU A 83 -2.91 -7.76 15.72
C GLU A 83 -3.07 -9.28 15.49
N PRO A 84 -4.00 -9.94 16.19
CA PRO A 84 -4.28 -11.35 15.96
C PRO A 84 -4.57 -11.64 14.48
N MET A 85 -4.22 -12.85 14.03
CA MET A 85 -4.55 -13.33 12.69
C MET A 85 -6.06 -13.36 12.46
N LEU A 86 -6.50 -12.83 11.33
CA LEU A 86 -7.90 -12.64 10.97
C LEU A 86 -8.26 -13.42 9.70
N GLU A 87 -9.51 -13.88 9.67
CA GLU A 87 -10.18 -14.39 8.46
C GLU A 87 -10.88 -13.23 7.71
N PRO A 88 -10.81 -13.19 6.37
CA PRO A 88 -11.43 -12.13 5.58
C PRO A 88 -12.97 -12.24 5.61
N GLN A 89 -13.62 -11.18 6.11
CA GLN A 89 -15.08 -11.13 6.28
C GLN A 89 -15.85 -10.76 5.01
N SER A 90 -15.17 -10.40 3.92
CA SER A 90 -15.80 -9.96 2.67
C SER A 90 -15.11 -10.55 1.43
N GLU A 91 -15.83 -10.62 0.31
CA GLU A 91 -15.23 -11.03 -0.97
C GLU A 91 -14.17 -10.03 -1.42
N ALA A 92 -14.36 -8.73 -1.16
CA ALA A 92 -13.36 -7.70 -1.44
C ALA A 92 -12.03 -7.97 -0.73
N THR A 93 -12.08 -8.32 0.57
CA THR A 93 -10.87 -8.67 1.33
C THR A 93 -10.26 -9.97 0.80
N ARG A 94 -11.06 -10.99 0.48
CA ARG A 94 -10.55 -12.24 -0.12
C ARG A 94 -9.86 -12.00 -1.46
N LYS A 95 -10.46 -11.18 -2.34
CA LYS A 95 -9.89 -10.78 -3.62
C LYS A 95 -8.57 -10.03 -3.43
N MET A 96 -8.53 -9.09 -2.49
CA MET A 96 -7.31 -8.36 -2.13
C MET A 96 -6.18 -9.32 -1.72
N LEU A 97 -6.44 -10.28 -0.83
CA LEU A 97 -5.42 -11.25 -0.40
C LEU A 97 -4.93 -12.11 -1.58
N ARG A 98 -5.83 -12.60 -2.43
CA ARG A 98 -5.45 -13.30 -3.67
C ARG A 98 -4.57 -12.43 -4.57
N ARG A 99 -4.91 -11.14 -4.71
CA ARG A 99 -4.14 -10.18 -5.52
C ARG A 99 -2.72 -9.99 -4.99
N VAL A 100 -2.57 -9.80 -3.68
CA VAL A 100 -1.27 -9.69 -3.00
C VAL A 100 -0.43 -10.95 -3.26
N CYS A 101 -1.00 -12.12 -3.03
CA CYS A 101 -0.30 -13.40 -3.13
C CYS A 101 0.09 -13.83 -4.55
N THR A 102 -0.49 -13.19 -5.58
CA THR A 102 -0.22 -13.49 -6.99
C THR A 102 0.46 -12.33 -7.72
N TYR A 103 0.76 -11.23 -7.02
CA TYR A 103 1.23 -9.99 -7.65
C TYR A 103 2.47 -10.20 -8.54
N HIS A 104 3.50 -10.88 -8.02
CA HIS A 104 4.74 -11.14 -8.77
C HIS A 104 4.62 -12.24 -9.84
N LEU A 105 3.52 -12.99 -9.89
CA LEU A 105 3.25 -13.96 -10.96
C LEU A 105 2.54 -13.34 -12.17
N SER A 106 2.11 -12.08 -12.03
CA SER A 106 1.26 -11.37 -13.00
C SER A 106 1.94 -10.20 -13.72
N GLN A 107 3.24 -10.01 -13.49
CA GLN A 107 4.08 -9.01 -14.17
C GLN A 107 5.00 -9.70 -15.19
#